data_AF-A0A7Y2G358-F1
#
_entry.id   AF-A0A7Y2G358-F1
#
_cell.length_a   1.000
_cell.length_b   1.000
_cell.length_c   1.000
_cell.angle_alpha   90.00
_cell.angle_beta   90.00
_cell.angle_gamma   90.00
#
_symmetry.space_group_name_H-M   'P 1'
#
loop_
_entity.id
_entity.type
_entity.pdbx_description
1 polymer ?
#
loop_
_entity_poly.entity_id
_entity_poly.type
_entity_poly.pdbx_seq_one_letter_code
_entity_poly.pdbx_strand_id
1 'polypeptide(L)'
;PSMLETGAAGTFEATVNADATQPVEYMWDFGDGTTGTGMVATHEFARAGTYTVTLTAMNGKATDTRTMTVTVEDPVQPPSIVGISANPQSPDSATPVSFSANIQGDGPFTYRWDFGDGTTATGANPSHTFTTPGTYTVTATATNEAGEDTRTMTIVVVPVEVPFCESVIDMNSAFFNRNSSRLTEEGRAALQDNVQILTDCVNLSVAVEGYAAPGERRGSALSTARASAVEQFYLDNGVAASRIMASGKGVVSGASRKDGTSQYRRVDTIPVR
;
A
#
# COMPACT_ATOMS: atom_id res chain seq x y z
N PRO A 1 -46.58 -13.75 -16.68
CA PRO A 1 -45.44 -12.85 -16.38
C PRO A 1 -44.78 -12.43 -17.69
N SER A 2 -44.24 -11.21 -17.80
CA SER A 2 -43.50 -10.78 -19.00
C SER A 2 -41.98 -10.98 -18.89
N MET A 3 -41.49 -11.26 -17.68
CA MET A 3 -40.08 -11.52 -17.38
C MET A 3 -39.97 -12.66 -16.37
N LEU A 4 -38.99 -13.54 -16.54
CA LEU A 4 -38.65 -14.67 -15.66
C LEU A 4 -37.13 -14.90 -15.66
N GLU A 5 -36.64 -15.60 -14.63
CA GLU A 5 -35.28 -16.16 -14.66
C GLU A 5 -35.31 -17.59 -15.22
N THR A 6 -34.21 -18.04 -15.83
CA THR A 6 -34.03 -19.43 -16.25
C THR A 6 -34.30 -20.38 -15.07
N GLY A 7 -35.17 -21.36 -15.27
CA GLY A 7 -35.57 -22.32 -14.23
C GLY A 7 -36.64 -21.83 -13.26
N ALA A 8 -37.14 -20.60 -13.40
CA ALA A 8 -38.28 -20.11 -12.62
C ALA A 8 -39.61 -20.46 -13.31
N ALA A 9 -40.60 -20.93 -12.52
CA ALA A 9 -41.94 -21.22 -13.02
C ALA A 9 -42.80 -19.95 -13.13
N GLY A 10 -43.36 -19.70 -14.31
CA GLY A 10 -44.40 -18.70 -14.55
C GLY A 10 -45.80 -19.30 -14.54
N THR A 11 -46.78 -18.57 -14.00
CA THR A 11 -48.21 -18.92 -14.13
C THR A 11 -48.87 -18.08 -15.22
N PHE A 12 -49.62 -18.73 -16.09
CA PHE A 12 -50.34 -18.15 -17.22
C PHE A 12 -51.82 -18.47 -17.08
N GLU A 13 -52.66 -17.45 -17.23
CA GLU A 13 -54.11 -17.57 -17.04
C GLU A 13 -54.84 -17.10 -18.30
N ALA A 14 -55.78 -17.91 -18.75
CA ALA A 14 -56.66 -17.60 -19.85
C ALA A 14 -57.92 -16.90 -19.33
N THR A 15 -58.37 -15.88 -20.04
CA THR A 15 -59.67 -15.24 -19.83
C THR A 15 -60.47 -15.31 -21.12
N VAL A 16 -61.71 -15.81 -21.04
CA VAL A 16 -62.66 -15.86 -22.17
C VAL A 16 -63.90 -15.02 -21.88
N ASN A 17 -64.58 -14.59 -22.93
CA ASN A 17 -65.81 -13.81 -22.79
C ASN A 17 -66.92 -14.64 -22.11
N ALA A 18 -67.75 -13.98 -21.31
CA ALA A 18 -68.80 -14.65 -20.52
C ALA A 18 -69.87 -15.35 -21.37
N ASP A 19 -70.06 -14.92 -22.62
CA ASP A 19 -70.99 -15.48 -23.60
C ASP A 19 -70.38 -16.61 -24.46
N ALA A 20 -69.12 -16.99 -24.22
CA ALA A 20 -68.49 -18.09 -24.92
C ALA A 20 -69.26 -19.40 -24.68
N THR A 21 -69.67 -20.05 -25.78
CA THR A 21 -70.36 -21.35 -25.71
C THR A 21 -69.42 -22.40 -25.14
N GLN A 22 -69.89 -23.13 -24.11
CA GLN A 22 -69.14 -24.15 -23.37
C GLN A 22 -69.35 -25.56 -23.94
N PRO A 23 -68.41 -26.50 -23.71
CA PRO A 23 -67.12 -26.32 -23.03
C PRO A 23 -66.09 -25.59 -23.91
N VAL A 24 -65.23 -24.79 -23.27
CA VAL A 24 -64.03 -24.21 -23.91
C VAL A 24 -62.79 -24.99 -23.49
N GLU A 25 -62.04 -25.47 -24.48
CA GLU A 25 -60.74 -26.12 -24.30
C GLU A 25 -59.61 -25.11 -24.50
N TYR A 26 -58.57 -25.20 -23.67
CA TYR A 26 -57.42 -24.29 -23.67
C TYR A 26 -56.14 -25.08 -23.93
N MET A 27 -55.37 -24.61 -24.89
CA MET A 27 -54.06 -25.13 -25.23
C MET A 27 -53.04 -24.00 -25.23
N TRP A 28 -51.92 -24.22 -24.55
CA TRP A 28 -50.80 -23.30 -24.48
C TRP A 28 -49.64 -23.87 -25.31
N ASP A 29 -49.01 -23.02 -26.12
CA ASP A 29 -47.69 -23.24 -26.70
C ASP A 29 -46.76 -22.19 -26.08
N PHE A 30 -45.74 -22.63 -25.36
CA PHE A 30 -44.84 -21.72 -24.65
C PHE A 30 -43.75 -21.13 -25.55
N GLY A 31 -43.67 -21.55 -26.82
CA GLY A 31 -42.70 -21.05 -27.79
C GLY A 31 -41.30 -21.66 -27.66
N ASP A 32 -41.11 -22.62 -26.74
CA ASP A 32 -39.88 -23.40 -26.55
C ASP A 32 -40.03 -24.86 -27.03
N GLY A 33 -41.14 -25.16 -27.72
CA GLY A 33 -41.50 -26.50 -28.19
C GLY A 33 -42.28 -27.34 -27.15
N THR A 34 -42.56 -26.78 -25.97
CA THR A 34 -43.42 -27.41 -24.97
C THR A 34 -44.84 -26.83 -25.01
N THR A 35 -45.80 -27.57 -24.46
CA THR A 35 -47.20 -27.18 -24.44
C THR A 35 -47.83 -27.42 -23.08
N GLY A 36 -48.96 -26.75 -22.83
CA GLY A 36 -49.77 -26.90 -21.62
C GLY A 36 -51.25 -26.92 -21.95
N THR A 37 -52.09 -27.29 -20.99
CA THR A 37 -53.54 -27.30 -21.13
C THR A 37 -54.24 -26.73 -19.90
N GLY A 38 -55.51 -26.38 -20.06
CA GLY A 38 -56.33 -25.84 -18.98
C GLY A 38 -56.33 -24.31 -18.93
N MET A 39 -57.30 -23.77 -18.18
CA MET A 39 -57.49 -22.32 -18.06
C MET A 39 -56.33 -21.63 -17.35
N VAL A 40 -55.63 -22.35 -16.47
CA VAL A 40 -54.40 -21.93 -15.80
C VAL A 40 -53.33 -22.95 -16.10
N ALA A 41 -52.16 -22.50 -16.54
CA ALA A 41 -51.00 -23.35 -16.79
C ALA A 41 -49.75 -22.76 -16.14
N THR A 42 -48.91 -23.62 -15.59
CA THR A 42 -47.59 -23.25 -15.07
C THR A 42 -46.51 -23.79 -16.00
N HIS A 43 -45.48 -23.00 -16.27
CA HIS A 43 -44.37 -23.43 -17.13
C HIS A 43 -43.03 -22.87 -16.67
N GLU A 44 -41.98 -23.65 -16.87
CA GLU A 44 -40.59 -23.32 -16.53
C GLU A 44 -39.75 -23.31 -17.82
N PHE A 45 -39.05 -22.20 -18.07
CA PHE A 45 -38.16 -22.09 -19.24
C PHE A 45 -36.74 -22.49 -18.86
N ALA A 46 -36.21 -23.50 -19.54
CA ALA A 46 -34.90 -24.07 -19.23
C ALA A 46 -33.71 -23.26 -19.77
N ARG A 47 -33.94 -22.22 -20.59
CA ARG A 47 -32.89 -21.40 -21.20
C ARG A 47 -33.33 -19.94 -21.24
N ALA A 48 -32.35 -19.04 -21.12
CA ALA A 48 -32.56 -17.63 -21.40
C ALA A 48 -32.95 -17.41 -22.87
N GLY A 49 -33.82 -16.45 -23.11
CA GLY A 49 -34.31 -16.11 -24.43
C GLY A 49 -35.64 -15.38 -24.40
N THR A 50 -36.08 -14.92 -25.57
CA THR A 50 -37.40 -14.33 -25.75
C THR A 50 -38.34 -15.37 -26.35
N TYR A 51 -39.40 -15.69 -25.62
CA TYR A 51 -40.41 -16.67 -25.98
C TYR A 51 -41.73 -15.99 -26.32
N THR A 52 -42.41 -16.49 -27.36
CA THR A 52 -43.78 -16.07 -27.68
C THR A 52 -44.74 -17.13 -27.19
N VAL A 53 -45.36 -16.88 -26.03
CA VAL A 53 -46.36 -17.76 -25.45
C VAL A 53 -47.68 -17.52 -26.16
N THR A 54 -48.26 -18.59 -26.68
CA THR A 54 -49.48 -18.58 -27.48
C THR A 54 -50.57 -19.39 -26.77
N LEU A 55 -51.66 -18.74 -26.42
CA LEU A 55 -52.89 -19.37 -25.97
C LEU A 55 -53.81 -19.61 -27.17
N THR A 56 -54.32 -20.82 -27.31
CA THR A 56 -55.40 -21.18 -28.23
C THR A 56 -56.61 -21.67 -27.43
N ALA A 57 -57.76 -21.02 -27.61
CA ALA A 57 -59.02 -21.40 -26.99
C ALA A 57 -60.02 -21.86 -28.06
N MET A 58 -60.72 -22.98 -27.84
CA MET A 58 -61.65 -23.55 -28.82
C MET A 58 -62.88 -24.21 -28.16
N ASN A 59 -64.02 -24.23 -28.87
CA ASN A 59 -65.28 -24.84 -28.38
C ASN A 59 -65.97 -25.74 -29.41
N GLY A 60 -65.19 -26.36 -30.29
CA GLY A 60 -65.69 -27.23 -31.36
C GLY A 60 -66.37 -26.51 -32.54
N LYS A 61 -66.68 -25.21 -32.41
CA LYS A 61 -67.23 -24.38 -33.50
C LYS A 61 -66.29 -23.25 -33.94
N ALA A 62 -65.54 -22.70 -33.00
CA ALA A 62 -64.61 -21.60 -33.23
C ALA A 62 -63.31 -21.81 -32.46
N THR A 63 -62.26 -21.15 -32.94
CA THR A 63 -60.94 -21.08 -32.33
C THR A 63 -60.48 -19.64 -32.32
N ASP A 64 -59.92 -19.18 -31.20
CA ASP A 64 -59.24 -17.87 -31.08
C ASP A 64 -57.85 -18.06 -30.47
N THR A 65 -56.92 -17.19 -30.84
CA THR A 65 -55.52 -17.28 -30.45
C THR A 65 -55.01 -15.94 -29.94
N ARG A 66 -54.28 -15.96 -28.82
CA ARG A 66 -53.61 -14.78 -28.25
C ARG A 66 -52.17 -15.09 -27.94
N THR A 67 -51.32 -14.09 -28.12
CA THR A 67 -49.89 -14.21 -27.86
C THR A 67 -49.43 -13.19 -26.83
N MET A 68 -48.40 -13.54 -26.08
CA MET A 68 -47.62 -12.61 -25.27
C MET A 68 -46.14 -12.97 -25.34
N THR A 69 -45.29 -11.96 -25.16
CA THR A 69 -43.83 -12.16 -25.10
C THR A 69 -43.40 -12.32 -23.65
N VAL A 70 -42.55 -13.33 -23.41
CA VAL A 70 -41.87 -13.56 -22.14
C VAL A 70 -40.37 -13.50 -22.40
N THR A 71 -39.68 -12.61 -21.71
CA THR A 71 -38.21 -12.59 -21.70
C THR A 71 -37.72 -13.40 -20.51
N VAL A 72 -36.84 -14.36 -20.76
CA VAL A 72 -36.19 -15.20 -19.75
C VAL A 72 -34.72 -14.82 -19.73
N GLU A 73 -34.21 -14.46 -18.57
CA GLU A 73 -32.81 -14.06 -18.36
C GLU A 73 -32.11 -15.07 -17.44
N ASP A 74 -30.81 -15.25 -17.60
CA ASP A 74 -30.04 -16.06 -16.65
C ASP A 74 -29.87 -15.28 -15.33
N PRO A 75 -29.89 -15.96 -14.16
CA PRO A 75 -29.70 -15.29 -12.89
C PRO A 75 -28.29 -14.71 -12.79
N VAL A 76 -28.19 -13.49 -12.23
CA VAL A 76 -26.92 -12.78 -12.04
C VAL A 76 -26.00 -13.60 -11.13
N GLN A 77 -24.78 -13.87 -11.58
CA GLN A 77 -23.78 -14.61 -10.82
C GLN A 77 -23.17 -13.72 -9.73
N PRO A 78 -23.14 -14.12 -8.44
CA PRO A 78 -22.45 -13.37 -7.40
C PRO A 78 -20.93 -13.33 -7.65
N PRO A 79 -20.21 -12.36 -7.07
CA PRO A 79 -18.76 -12.30 -7.20
C PRO A 79 -18.10 -13.52 -6.54
N SER A 80 -16.98 -13.95 -7.10
CA SER A 80 -16.11 -14.99 -6.52
C SER A 80 -14.66 -14.55 -6.63
N ILE A 81 -14.01 -14.31 -5.49
CA ILE A 81 -12.62 -13.89 -5.40
C ILE A 81 -11.73 -15.13 -5.51
N VAL A 82 -11.24 -15.38 -6.72
CA VAL A 82 -10.37 -16.52 -7.05
C VAL A 82 -8.99 -16.35 -6.39
N GLY A 83 -8.51 -15.11 -6.29
CA GLY A 83 -7.23 -14.81 -5.67
C GLY A 83 -7.05 -13.33 -5.39
N ILE A 84 -6.18 -13.05 -4.45
CA ILE A 84 -5.73 -11.70 -4.11
C ILE A 84 -4.20 -11.69 -4.09
N SER A 85 -3.60 -10.59 -4.50
CA SER A 85 -2.14 -10.44 -4.54
C SER A 85 -1.69 -9.09 -3.98
N ALA A 86 -0.44 -9.07 -3.51
CA ALA A 86 0.20 -7.88 -2.95
C ALA A 86 1.65 -7.83 -3.44
N ASN A 87 2.15 -6.62 -3.73
CA ASN A 87 3.53 -6.40 -4.12
C ASN A 87 4.08 -5.10 -3.52
N PRO A 88 5.15 -5.15 -2.69
CA PRO A 88 5.82 -6.35 -2.20
C PRO A 88 5.01 -7.11 -1.12
N GLN A 89 5.30 -8.39 -0.90
CA GLN A 89 4.65 -9.19 0.17
C GLN A 89 5.25 -8.97 1.56
N SER A 90 6.47 -8.44 1.63
CA SER A 90 7.19 -8.15 2.87
C SER A 90 7.78 -6.73 2.82
N PRO A 91 6.93 -5.69 2.79
CA PRO A 91 7.39 -4.29 2.81
C PRO A 91 8.05 -3.94 4.15
N ASP A 92 8.89 -2.90 4.14
CA ASP A 92 9.20 -2.19 5.37
C ASP A 92 8.09 -1.18 5.73
N SER A 93 8.19 -0.54 6.89
CA SER A 93 7.18 0.40 7.38
C SER A 93 7.13 1.75 6.63
N ALA A 94 7.83 1.89 5.49
CA ALA A 94 7.81 3.06 4.62
C ALA A 94 7.47 2.72 3.15
N THR A 95 7.44 1.44 2.79
CA THR A 95 7.26 0.97 1.41
C THR A 95 5.76 0.80 1.08
N PRO A 96 5.22 1.49 0.06
CA PRO A 96 3.87 1.25 -0.40
C PRO A 96 3.70 -0.15 -1.00
N VAL A 97 2.60 -0.81 -0.66
CA VAL A 97 2.18 -2.09 -1.21
C VAL A 97 1.04 -1.86 -2.19
N SER A 98 1.14 -2.45 -3.38
CA SER A 98 0.06 -2.49 -4.36
C SER A 98 -0.71 -3.79 -4.22
N PHE A 99 -2.04 -3.69 -4.15
CA PHE A 99 -2.94 -4.84 -4.02
C PHE A 99 -3.77 -5.04 -5.28
N SER A 100 -4.22 -6.27 -5.52
CA SER A 100 -5.19 -6.59 -6.56
C SER A 100 -6.03 -7.80 -6.19
N ALA A 101 -7.27 -7.84 -6.70
CA ALA A 101 -8.18 -8.97 -6.58
C ALA A 101 -8.58 -9.49 -7.96
N ASN A 102 -8.57 -10.81 -8.14
CA ASN A 102 -9.09 -11.48 -9.33
C ASN A 102 -10.48 -12.04 -9.02
N ILE A 103 -11.49 -11.54 -9.73
CA ILE A 103 -12.91 -11.79 -9.46
C ILE A 103 -13.57 -12.44 -10.67
N GLN A 104 -14.41 -13.44 -10.42
CA GLN A 104 -15.37 -14.01 -11.35
C GLN A 104 -16.80 -13.62 -10.95
N GLY A 105 -17.77 -13.82 -11.84
CA GLY A 105 -19.17 -13.44 -11.66
C GLY A 105 -19.59 -12.32 -12.60
N ASP A 106 -20.80 -11.81 -12.42
CA ASP A 106 -21.36 -10.77 -13.28
C ASP A 106 -21.20 -9.38 -12.65
N GLY A 107 -20.60 -8.45 -13.41
CA GLY A 107 -20.40 -7.07 -12.97
C GLY A 107 -21.66 -6.21 -13.12
N PRO A 108 -21.65 -4.96 -12.60
CA PRO A 108 -20.50 -4.27 -12.02
C PRO A 108 -20.18 -4.69 -10.57
N PHE A 109 -18.89 -4.74 -10.24
CA PHE A 109 -18.42 -5.03 -8.88
C PHE A 109 -18.09 -3.74 -8.12
N THR A 110 -18.39 -3.74 -6.84
CA THR A 110 -17.83 -2.81 -5.86
C THR A 110 -16.78 -3.51 -5.00
N TYR A 111 -15.78 -2.76 -4.55
CA TYR A 111 -14.60 -3.30 -3.87
C TYR A 111 -14.38 -2.56 -2.54
N ARG A 112 -14.09 -3.33 -1.49
CA ARG A 112 -13.62 -2.82 -0.21
C ARG A 112 -12.38 -3.61 0.22
N TRP A 113 -11.37 -2.87 0.65
CA TRP A 113 -10.16 -3.41 1.25
C TRP A 113 -10.09 -2.95 2.69
N ASP A 114 -9.85 -3.88 3.60
CA ASP A 114 -9.55 -3.63 5.01
C ASP A 114 -8.12 -4.10 5.26
N PHE A 115 -7.23 -3.20 5.64
CA PHE A 115 -5.81 -3.53 5.75
C PHE A 115 -5.45 -4.14 7.11
N GLY A 116 -6.40 -4.23 8.05
CA GLY A 116 -6.16 -4.79 9.38
C GLY A 116 -5.36 -3.88 10.33
N ASP A 117 -5.04 -2.65 9.90
CA ASP A 117 -4.41 -1.60 10.70
C ASP A 117 -5.40 -0.48 11.11
N GLY A 118 -6.69 -0.71 10.86
CA GLY A 118 -7.77 0.26 11.08
C GLY A 118 -8.07 1.16 9.87
N THR A 119 -7.34 1.01 8.76
CA THR A 119 -7.59 1.76 7.52
C THR A 119 -8.24 0.89 6.44
N THR A 120 -8.89 1.56 5.48
CA THR A 120 -9.63 0.90 4.40
C THR A 120 -9.44 1.64 3.07
N ALA A 121 -9.61 0.92 1.95
CA ALA A 121 -9.65 1.51 0.61
C ALA A 121 -10.79 0.93 -0.25
N THR A 122 -11.07 1.59 -1.37
CA THR A 122 -12.00 1.13 -2.40
C THR A 122 -11.30 1.03 -3.75
N GLY A 123 -11.94 0.35 -4.71
CA GLY A 123 -11.40 0.11 -6.04
C GLY A 123 -10.66 -1.23 -6.19
N ALA A 124 -10.47 -1.65 -7.43
CA ALA A 124 -9.94 -2.97 -7.75
C ALA A 124 -8.45 -3.14 -7.39
N ASN A 125 -7.67 -2.06 -7.46
CA ASN A 125 -6.22 -2.09 -7.28
C ASN A 125 -5.74 -0.93 -6.38
N PRO A 126 -6.01 -0.95 -5.06
CA PRO A 126 -5.54 0.11 -4.18
C PRO A 126 -4.04 -0.03 -3.86
N SER A 127 -3.46 1.06 -3.38
CA SER A 127 -2.13 1.06 -2.75
C SER A 127 -2.26 1.47 -1.28
N HIS A 128 -1.46 0.86 -0.41
CA HIS A 128 -1.44 1.14 1.03
C HIS A 128 -0.04 1.05 1.62
N THR A 129 0.27 1.87 2.61
CA THR A 129 1.56 1.85 3.33
C THR A 129 1.31 1.61 4.81
N PHE A 130 1.88 0.53 5.33
CA PHE A 130 1.80 0.21 6.76
C PHE A 130 2.90 0.96 7.51
N THR A 131 2.55 1.82 8.45
CA THR A 131 3.52 2.70 9.13
C THR A 131 4.13 2.08 10.38
N THR A 132 3.61 0.94 10.84
CA THR A 132 4.10 0.24 12.03
C THR A 132 4.50 -1.19 11.65
N PRO A 133 5.68 -1.67 12.08
CA PRO A 133 6.05 -3.07 11.88
C PRO A 133 5.09 -4.02 12.59
N GLY A 134 4.75 -5.13 11.94
CA GLY A 134 3.74 -6.04 12.44
C GLY A 134 3.27 -7.05 11.40
N THR A 135 2.28 -7.85 11.79
CA THR A 135 1.61 -8.79 10.88
C THR A 135 0.16 -8.35 10.73
N TYR A 136 -0.25 -8.10 9.49
CA TYR A 136 -1.56 -7.58 9.16
C TYR A 136 -2.35 -8.60 8.35
N THR A 137 -3.64 -8.74 8.68
CA THR A 137 -4.58 -9.54 7.87
C THR A 137 -5.36 -8.60 6.97
N VAL A 138 -5.00 -8.60 5.69
CA VAL A 138 -5.67 -7.80 4.66
C VAL A 138 -6.88 -8.56 4.15
N THR A 139 -8.03 -7.92 4.14
CA THR A 139 -9.31 -8.49 3.70
C THR A 139 -9.81 -7.72 2.48
N ALA A 140 -10.06 -8.44 1.37
CA ALA A 140 -10.72 -7.90 0.18
C ALA A 140 -12.16 -8.42 0.13
N THR A 141 -13.11 -7.52 -0.08
CA THR A 141 -14.53 -7.82 -0.28
C THR A 141 -14.96 -7.29 -1.65
N ALA A 142 -15.63 -8.15 -2.41
CA ALA A 142 -16.26 -7.83 -3.68
C ALA A 142 -17.76 -8.02 -3.58
N THR A 143 -18.55 -7.08 -4.10
CA THR A 143 -20.03 -7.11 -4.01
C THR A 143 -20.66 -6.72 -5.33
N ASN A 144 -21.71 -7.43 -5.73
CA ASN A 144 -22.66 -7.05 -6.80
C ASN A 144 -24.11 -7.17 -6.29
N GLU A 145 -25.10 -7.08 -7.17
CA GLU A 145 -26.51 -7.20 -6.80
C GLU A 145 -26.94 -8.61 -6.34
N ALA A 146 -26.22 -9.65 -6.77
CA ALA A 146 -26.48 -11.04 -6.41
C ALA A 146 -25.84 -11.45 -5.07
N GLY A 147 -24.84 -10.71 -4.58
CA GLY A 147 -24.24 -10.97 -3.28
C GLY A 147 -22.82 -10.42 -3.12
N GLU A 148 -22.09 -10.97 -2.15
CA GLU A 148 -20.71 -10.61 -1.86
C GLU A 148 -19.82 -11.84 -1.61
N ASP A 149 -18.54 -11.67 -1.85
CA ASP A 149 -17.50 -12.62 -1.47
C ASP A 149 -16.32 -11.89 -0.82
N THR A 150 -15.61 -12.58 0.07
CA THR A 150 -14.52 -12.03 0.85
C THR A 150 -13.33 -12.97 0.92
N ARG A 151 -12.12 -12.42 0.78
CA ARG A 151 -10.87 -13.18 0.86
C ARG A 151 -9.81 -12.45 1.66
N THR A 152 -9.00 -13.20 2.41
CA THR A 152 -7.96 -12.65 3.29
C THR A 152 -6.55 -13.10 2.90
N MET A 153 -5.56 -12.25 3.11
CA MET A 153 -4.14 -12.58 3.03
C MET A 153 -3.37 -11.98 4.22
N THR A 154 -2.17 -12.48 4.47
CA THR A 154 -1.28 -11.92 5.50
C THR A 154 -0.15 -11.13 4.87
N ILE A 155 0.11 -9.93 5.39
CA ILE A 155 1.27 -9.10 5.07
C ILE A 155 2.13 -8.97 6.33
N VAL A 156 3.42 -9.23 6.19
CA VAL A 156 4.41 -9.05 7.27
C VAL A 156 5.20 -7.78 6.96
N VAL A 157 5.08 -6.79 7.84
CA VAL A 157 5.73 -5.49 7.71
C VAL A 157 6.94 -5.48 8.64
N VAL A 158 8.13 -5.28 8.06
CA VAL A 158 9.37 -5.22 8.82
C VAL A 158 9.70 -3.77 9.20
N PRO A 159 10.50 -3.54 10.27
CA PRO A 159 11.07 -2.23 10.51
C PRO A 159 11.89 -1.76 9.30
N VAL A 160 11.85 -0.45 9.01
CA VAL A 160 12.81 0.15 8.07
C VAL A 160 14.21 -0.12 8.59
N GLU A 161 15.00 -0.89 7.84
CA GLU A 161 16.42 -1.06 8.13
C GLU A 161 17.13 0.26 7.83
N VAL A 162 17.55 0.97 8.87
CA VAL A 162 18.50 2.05 8.70
C VAL A 162 19.87 1.42 8.38
N PRO A 163 20.59 1.91 7.35
CA PRO A 163 21.91 1.39 7.04
C PRO A 163 22.80 1.37 8.29
N PHE A 164 23.36 0.20 8.61
CA PHE A 164 24.38 0.10 9.64
C PHE A 164 25.68 0.65 9.06
N CYS A 165 26.23 1.70 9.67
CA CYS A 165 27.55 2.16 9.31
C CYS A 165 28.62 1.26 9.93
N GLU A 166 29.35 0.56 9.08
CA GLU A 166 30.40 -0.38 9.48
C GLU A 166 31.50 0.34 10.29
N SER A 167 32.15 -0.39 11.19
CA SER A 167 32.91 0.13 12.33
C SER A 167 34.25 0.80 12.03
N VAL A 168 34.58 1.06 10.77
CA VAL A 168 35.86 1.68 10.38
C VAL A 168 35.57 2.84 9.44
N ILE A 169 35.06 3.93 10.00
CA ILE A 169 34.98 5.19 9.28
C ILE A 169 36.14 6.06 9.75
N ASP A 170 37.16 6.17 8.91
CA ASP A 170 38.19 7.19 9.10
C ASP A 170 37.52 8.55 8.89
N MET A 171 37.46 9.35 9.96
CA MET A 171 36.95 10.72 9.88
C MET A 171 38.12 11.70 9.74
N ASN A 172 37.93 12.71 8.91
CA ASN A 172 38.97 13.69 8.63
C ASN A 172 39.26 14.56 9.86
N SER A 173 40.54 14.89 10.06
CA SER A 173 40.96 15.91 11.02
C SER A 173 40.85 17.31 10.39
N ALA A 174 40.50 18.31 11.21
CA ALA A 174 40.51 19.72 10.79
C ALA A 174 41.81 20.39 11.26
N PHE A 175 42.52 21.07 10.36
CA PHE A 175 43.77 21.78 10.67
C PHE A 175 43.56 23.30 10.81
N PHE A 176 44.40 23.93 11.63
CA PHE A 176 44.29 25.32 12.03
C PHE A 176 45.57 26.11 11.82
N ASN A 177 45.40 27.40 11.54
CA ASN A 177 46.50 28.35 11.53
C ASN A 177 47.12 28.54 12.93
N ARG A 178 48.38 28.99 12.95
CA ARG A 178 49.12 29.22 14.20
C ARG A 178 48.42 30.24 15.10
N ASN A 179 48.26 29.90 16.38
CA ASN A 179 47.56 30.68 17.39
C ASN A 179 46.10 31.03 17.02
N SER A 180 45.45 30.21 16.19
CA SER A 180 44.07 30.41 15.74
C SER A 180 43.20 29.21 16.11
N SER A 181 41.94 29.51 16.47
CA SER A 181 40.84 28.55 16.57
C SER A 181 39.80 28.72 15.45
N ARG A 182 40.03 29.64 14.51
CA ARG A 182 39.17 29.81 13.34
C ARG A 182 39.45 28.70 12.34
N LEU A 183 38.41 27.97 11.93
CA LEU A 183 38.49 26.97 10.86
C LEU A 183 38.99 27.60 9.57
N THR A 184 39.93 26.91 8.92
CA THR A 184 40.37 27.24 7.55
C THR A 184 39.37 26.68 6.55
N GLU A 185 39.44 27.12 5.28
CA GLU A 185 38.58 26.57 4.23
C GLU A 185 38.84 25.07 4.02
N GLU A 186 40.11 24.66 4.02
CA GLU A 186 40.51 23.25 3.97
C GLU A 186 39.94 22.45 5.17
N GLY A 187 39.97 23.03 6.38
CA GLY A 187 39.39 22.41 7.56
C GLY A 187 37.86 22.26 7.46
N ARG A 188 37.16 23.23 6.88
CA ARG A 188 35.70 23.14 6.64
C ARG A 188 35.37 22.08 5.60
N ALA A 189 36.13 22.00 4.51
CA ALA A 189 35.95 20.97 3.48
C ALA A 189 36.13 19.56 4.07
N ALA A 190 37.20 19.34 4.84
CA ALA A 190 37.45 18.08 5.53
C ALA A 190 36.30 17.68 6.47
N LEU A 191 35.75 18.65 7.22
CA LEU A 191 34.63 18.41 8.12
C LEU A 191 33.29 18.20 7.39
N GLN A 192 33.13 18.72 6.18
CA GLN A 192 31.92 18.51 5.39
C GLN A 192 31.78 17.03 4.99
N ASP A 193 32.89 16.35 4.66
CA ASP A 193 32.90 14.91 4.42
C ASP A 193 32.45 14.14 5.67
N ASN A 194 32.91 14.58 6.85
CA ASN A 194 32.47 14.01 8.14
C ASN A 194 30.98 14.26 8.39
N VAL A 195 30.43 15.42 7.99
CA VAL A 195 28.99 15.71 8.12
C VAL A 195 28.17 14.74 7.27
N GLN A 196 28.62 14.43 6.05
CA GLN A 196 27.92 13.46 5.20
C GLN A 196 27.84 12.10 5.89
N ILE A 197 28.98 11.62 6.41
CA ILE A 197 29.03 10.40 7.22
C ILE A 197 28.06 10.47 8.41
N LEU A 198 28.07 11.56 9.18
CA LEU A 198 27.22 11.69 10.36
C LEU A 198 25.73 11.83 10.04
N THR A 199 25.41 12.30 8.83
CA THR A 199 24.04 12.38 8.30
C THR A 199 23.54 10.99 7.93
N ASP A 200 24.37 10.22 7.22
CA ASP A 200 24.04 8.86 6.78
C ASP A 200 24.01 7.88 7.97
N CYS A 201 24.85 8.12 8.99
CA CYS A 201 25.04 7.28 10.16
C CYS A 201 24.41 7.86 11.41
N VAL A 202 23.08 7.94 11.48
CA VAL A 202 22.36 8.62 12.58
C VAL A 202 22.64 8.08 13.99
N ASN A 203 23.06 6.81 14.10
CA ASN A 203 23.41 6.17 15.38
C ASN A 203 24.89 6.35 15.78
N LEU A 204 25.72 6.98 14.94
CA LEU A 204 27.14 7.19 15.25
C LEU A 204 27.34 8.46 16.09
N SER A 205 28.04 8.34 17.22
CA SER A 205 28.52 9.48 18.01
C SER A 205 30.01 9.73 17.74
N VAL A 206 30.50 10.94 18.02
CA VAL A 206 31.90 11.34 17.81
C VAL A 206 32.50 12.02 19.03
N ALA A 207 33.73 11.67 19.35
CA ALA A 207 34.61 12.45 20.21
C ALA A 207 35.40 13.44 19.33
N VAL A 208 35.35 14.71 19.69
CA VAL A 208 36.02 15.80 18.96
C VAL A 208 37.18 16.28 19.84
N GLU A 209 38.40 15.93 19.47
CA GLU A 209 39.58 16.14 20.30
C GLU A 209 40.49 17.23 19.72
N GLY A 210 40.52 18.40 20.37
CA GLY A 210 41.32 19.53 19.92
C GLY A 210 42.72 19.53 20.51
N TYR A 211 43.72 19.83 19.68
CA TYR A 211 45.13 19.85 20.02
C TYR A 211 45.79 21.20 19.71
N ALA A 212 46.81 21.54 20.49
CA ALA A 212 47.69 22.67 20.24
C ALA A 212 49.13 22.23 19.99
N ALA A 213 49.80 22.97 19.10
CA ALA A 213 51.19 22.74 18.79
C ALA A 213 52.12 23.35 19.85
N PRO A 214 53.32 22.75 20.08
CA PRO A 214 54.34 23.37 20.93
C PRO A 214 54.68 24.80 20.49
N GLY A 215 54.71 25.72 21.45
CA GLY A 215 55.04 27.13 21.21
C GLY A 215 53.88 27.99 20.71
N GLU A 216 52.64 27.49 20.75
CA GLU A 216 51.45 28.31 20.62
C GLU A 216 51.11 29.04 21.93
N ARG A 217 50.66 30.29 21.81
CA ARG A 217 50.28 31.12 22.96
C ARG A 217 49.01 30.57 23.58
N ARG A 218 49.01 30.33 24.90
CA ARG A 218 47.86 29.77 25.63
C ARG A 218 47.37 28.45 25.01
N GLY A 219 48.29 27.53 24.70
CA GLY A 219 47.99 26.28 23.99
C GLY A 219 46.83 25.46 24.59
N SER A 220 46.69 25.40 25.92
CA SER A 220 45.54 24.75 26.55
C SER A 220 44.21 25.38 26.13
N ALA A 221 44.09 26.70 26.21
CA ALA A 221 42.88 27.41 25.80
C ALA A 221 42.63 27.28 24.29
N LEU A 222 43.69 27.31 23.46
CA LEU A 222 43.57 27.10 22.01
C LEU A 222 43.05 25.70 21.66
N SER A 223 43.52 24.66 22.35
CA SER A 223 43.06 23.29 22.13
C SER A 223 41.55 23.15 22.39
N THR A 224 41.05 23.77 23.46
CA THR A 224 39.62 23.79 23.79
C THR A 224 38.83 24.60 22.77
N ALA A 225 39.30 25.80 22.43
CA ALA A 225 38.63 26.66 21.45
C ALA A 225 38.54 26.03 20.05
N ARG A 226 39.53 25.23 19.65
CA ARG A 226 39.50 24.47 18.39
C ARG A 226 38.47 23.34 18.44
N ALA A 227 38.41 22.57 19.53
CA ALA A 227 37.39 21.54 19.71
C ALA A 227 35.98 22.13 19.63
N SER A 228 35.73 23.25 20.33
CA SER A 228 34.44 23.96 20.26
C SER A 228 34.12 24.52 18.86
N ALA A 229 35.12 24.93 18.08
CA ALA A 229 34.89 25.39 16.71
C ALA A 229 34.42 24.26 15.78
N VAL A 230 34.95 23.04 15.96
CA VAL A 230 34.50 21.85 15.21
C VAL A 230 33.13 21.37 15.69
N GLU A 231 32.90 21.35 17.01
CA GLU A 231 31.58 21.08 17.58
C GLU A 231 30.51 22.01 16.99
N GLN A 232 30.75 23.33 17.00
CA GLN A 232 29.81 24.28 16.43
C GLN A 232 29.61 24.07 14.93
N PHE A 233 30.66 23.74 14.18
CA PHE A 233 30.52 23.41 12.75
C PHE A 233 29.57 22.23 12.54
N TYR A 234 29.65 21.18 13.35
CA TYR A 234 28.73 20.04 13.25
C TYR A 234 27.30 20.39 13.64
N LEU A 235 27.10 21.18 14.70
CA LEU A 235 25.78 21.67 15.10
C LEU A 235 25.14 22.51 13.99
N ASP A 236 25.89 23.43 13.40
CA ASP A 236 25.44 24.32 12.31
C ASP A 236 25.07 23.52 11.04
N ASN A 237 25.58 22.29 10.90
CA ASN A 237 25.32 21.39 9.78
C ASN A 237 24.38 20.21 10.15
N GLY A 238 23.60 20.34 11.23
CA GLY A 238 22.48 19.41 11.52
C GLY A 238 22.85 18.15 12.29
N VAL A 239 24.10 18.01 12.77
CA VAL A 239 24.48 16.92 13.68
C VAL A 239 23.94 17.23 15.07
N ALA A 240 23.17 16.31 15.66
CA ALA A 240 22.59 16.51 16.99
C ALA A 240 23.66 16.65 18.09
N ALA A 241 23.49 17.62 19.00
CA ALA A 241 24.44 17.88 20.10
C ALA A 241 24.68 16.65 20.99
N SER A 242 23.66 15.80 21.18
CA SER A 242 23.77 14.56 21.95
C SER A 242 24.75 13.54 21.36
N ARG A 243 25.18 13.72 20.11
CA ARG A 243 26.11 12.83 19.39
C ARG A 243 27.56 13.33 19.42
N ILE A 244 27.84 14.47 20.03
CA ILE A 244 29.16 15.13 19.96
C ILE A 244 29.74 15.27 21.37
N MET A 245 30.97 14.82 21.57
CA MET A 245 31.73 14.97 22.80
C MET A 245 33.02 15.74 22.53
N ALA A 246 32.98 17.07 22.69
CA ALA A 246 34.12 17.94 22.41
C ALA A 246 35.04 18.11 23.64
N SER A 247 36.35 17.96 23.44
CA SER A 247 37.34 18.18 24.49
C SER A 247 38.66 18.75 23.96
N GLY A 248 39.24 19.71 24.69
CA GLY A 248 40.60 20.18 24.45
C GLY A 248 41.63 19.29 25.15
N LYS A 249 42.60 18.76 24.42
CA LYS A 249 43.66 17.88 24.93
C LYS A 249 44.97 18.60 25.28
N GLY A 250 44.99 19.92 25.16
CA GLY A 250 46.16 20.73 25.48
C GLY A 250 47.23 20.70 24.40
N VAL A 251 48.48 20.91 24.84
CA VAL A 251 49.64 20.98 23.95
C VAL A 251 50.24 19.59 23.78
N VAL A 252 50.48 19.17 22.54
CA VAL A 252 51.07 17.86 22.24
C VAL A 252 52.51 17.80 22.78
N SER A 253 52.82 16.75 23.58
CA SER A 253 54.15 16.49 24.13
C SER A 253 55.03 15.70 23.16
N GLY A 254 56.36 15.88 23.22
CA GLY A 254 57.34 15.07 22.45
C GLY A 254 57.54 15.50 20.99
N ALA A 255 56.86 16.54 20.53
CA ALA A 255 56.99 17.06 19.17
C ALA A 255 58.23 17.98 19.03
N SER A 256 59.15 17.62 18.12
CA SER A 256 60.35 18.39 17.81
C SER A 256 60.03 19.54 16.85
N ARG A 257 60.65 20.72 17.07
CA ARG A 257 60.56 21.85 16.13
C ARG A 257 61.22 21.55 14.78
N LYS A 258 62.10 20.55 14.69
CA LYS A 258 62.79 20.19 13.44
C LYS A 258 61.85 19.59 12.39
N ASP A 259 60.74 18.97 12.80
CA ASP A 259 59.86 18.21 11.91
C ASP A 259 58.58 18.98 11.51
N GLY A 260 58.45 20.25 11.93
CA GLY A 260 57.28 21.07 11.68
C GLY A 260 56.12 20.77 12.63
N THR A 261 55.58 21.81 13.28
CA THR A 261 54.52 21.66 14.30
C THR A 261 53.11 21.94 13.79
N SER A 262 52.93 22.18 12.48
CA SER A 262 51.62 22.46 11.87
C SER A 262 50.64 21.30 12.02
N GLN A 263 51.12 20.06 11.92
CA GLN A 263 50.31 18.85 12.06
C GLN A 263 49.65 18.68 13.44
N TYR A 264 50.10 19.41 14.46
CA TYR A 264 49.53 19.36 15.82
C TYR A 264 48.51 20.47 16.07
N ARG A 265 48.31 21.38 15.11
CA ARG A 265 47.29 22.42 15.18
C ARG A 265 46.02 21.87 14.58
N ARG A 266 45.43 20.88 15.24
CA ARG A 266 44.35 20.11 14.65
C ARG A 266 43.26 19.75 15.65
N VAL A 267 42.14 19.29 15.11
CA VAL A 267 41.09 18.61 15.83
C VAL A 267 40.85 17.28 15.13
N ASP A 268 40.90 16.20 15.91
CA ASP A 268 40.61 14.86 15.43
C ASP A 268 39.15 14.52 15.74
N THR A 269 38.44 13.94 14.76
CA THR A 269 37.07 13.44 14.93
C THR A 269 37.14 11.93 15.05
N ILE A 270 36.69 11.38 16.17
CA ILE A 270 36.86 9.97 16.50
C ILE A 270 35.48 9.33 16.68
N PRO A 271 35.09 8.37 15.83
CA PRO A 271 33.87 7.58 16.03
C PRO A 271 33.85 6.91 17.40
N VAL A 272 32.72 7.01 18.11
CA VAL A 272 32.50 6.40 19.43
C VAL A 272 31.13 5.71 19.46
N ARG A 273 31.11 4.52 20.08
CA ARG A 273 29.91 3.71 20.31
C ARG A 273 29.26 4.06 21.63
#